data_AF-A0ABD5LK99-F1
#
_entry.id   AF-A0ABD5LK99-F1
#
_cell.length_a   1.000
_cell.length_b   1.000
_cell.length_c   1.000
_cell.angle_alpha   90.00
_cell.angle_beta   90.00
_cell.angle_gamma   90.00
#
_symmetry.space_group_name_H-M   'P 1'
#
loop_
_entity.id
_entity.type
_entity.pdbx_description
1 polymer ?
#
loop_
_entity_poly.entity_id
_entity_poly.type
_entity_poly.pdbx_seq_one_letter_code
_entity_poly.pdbx_strand_id
1 'polypeptide(L)'
;MSKPDHAGGPVDRIELLGAIIDDERVRLIHIKAARHILKRYYQKHGNARASVSFLQKATGLTRGSVASATEDLVAWGYFTRVMGSGKRPSEYHPNFSVLQSPDATGVLPSQDETKSIVLQPQDEIVLRSQDAKSASVLQPQEQTHLLVSATARDKVNSTSATGTGSGLSAAPARASEDRVARFIDSGIEVDGEDQFLTLVALFNEGDTEEFSICFQSNEQEFQDSGQRRLEKLKMALDLSDIQQPSDVIGIPLLITITDDFKPLETA
;
A
#
# COMPACT_ATOMS: atom_id res chain seq x y z
N MET A 1 -25.03 -2.56 31.04
CA MET A 1 -24.23 -1.73 30.12
C MET A 1 -23.15 -2.63 29.54
N SER A 2 -23.32 -3.09 28.30
CA SER A 2 -22.34 -3.96 27.64
C SER A 2 -21.03 -3.20 27.46
N LYS A 3 -19.90 -3.85 27.76
CA LYS A 3 -18.57 -3.31 27.40
C LYS A 3 -18.60 -3.02 25.89
N PRO A 4 -18.12 -1.87 25.41
CA PRO A 4 -17.95 -1.70 23.98
C PRO A 4 -17.01 -2.82 23.51
N ASP A 5 -17.35 -3.53 22.43
CA ASP A 5 -16.34 -4.33 21.74
C ASP A 5 -15.23 -3.37 21.34
N HIS A 6 -14.01 -3.60 21.82
CA HIS A 6 -12.89 -2.65 21.68
C HIS A 6 -12.25 -2.77 20.29
N ALA A 7 -13.05 -2.87 19.23
CA ALA A 7 -12.55 -2.84 17.86
C ALA A 7 -11.72 -1.56 17.64
N GLY A 8 -10.58 -1.72 16.97
CA GLY A 8 -9.60 -0.66 16.73
C GLY A 8 -8.60 -0.43 17.87
N GLY A 9 -8.39 -1.43 18.72
CA GLY A 9 -7.29 -1.46 19.67
C GLY A 9 -5.91 -1.44 18.97
N PRO A 10 -4.80 -1.27 19.71
CA PRO A 10 -3.46 -1.34 19.13
C PRO A 10 -3.18 -2.64 18.39
N VAL A 11 -3.70 -3.77 18.89
CA VAL A 11 -3.57 -5.09 18.28
C VAL A 11 -4.28 -5.13 16.93
N ASP A 12 -5.57 -4.80 16.88
CA ASP A 12 -6.36 -4.77 15.64
C ASP A 12 -5.74 -3.86 14.57
N ARG A 13 -5.08 -2.75 14.96
CA ARG A 13 -4.37 -1.88 14.01
C ARG A 13 -3.13 -2.54 13.42
N ILE A 14 -2.38 -3.28 14.23
CA ILE A 14 -1.21 -4.02 13.77
C ILE A 14 -1.64 -5.18 12.89
N GLU A 15 -2.69 -5.92 13.29
CA GLU A 15 -3.25 -7.01 12.50
C GLU A 15 -3.82 -6.51 11.17
N LEU A 16 -4.54 -5.38 11.16
CA LEU A 16 -5.03 -4.77 9.92
C LEU A 16 -3.87 -4.32 9.02
N LEU A 17 -2.81 -3.76 9.60
CA LEU A 17 -1.62 -3.43 8.81
C LEU A 17 -0.93 -4.70 8.27
N GLY A 18 -0.89 -5.79 9.04
CA GLY A 18 -0.40 -7.10 8.60
C GLY A 18 -1.21 -7.63 7.43
N ALA A 19 -2.53 -7.65 7.55
CA ALA A 19 -3.44 -8.09 6.49
C ALA A 19 -3.33 -7.25 5.21
N ILE A 20 -2.98 -5.95 5.33
CA ILE A 20 -2.64 -5.11 4.18
C ILE A 20 -1.29 -5.54 3.60
N ILE A 21 -0.26 -5.76 4.42
CA ILE A 21 1.07 -6.17 3.94
C ILE A 21 1.03 -7.53 3.23
N ASP A 22 0.20 -8.45 3.70
CA ASP A 22 0.09 -9.81 3.16
C ASP A 22 -0.75 -9.89 1.88
N ASP A 23 -1.45 -8.82 1.48
CA ASP A 23 -2.20 -8.76 0.21
C ASP A 23 -1.24 -8.63 -0.98
N GLU A 24 -1.32 -9.54 -1.95
CA GLU A 24 -0.46 -9.56 -3.14
C GLU A 24 -0.59 -8.29 -4.00
N ARG A 25 -1.73 -7.59 -3.93
CA ARG A 25 -1.98 -6.34 -4.66
C ARG A 25 -1.26 -5.14 -4.02
N VAL A 26 -0.82 -5.28 -2.76
CA VAL A 26 -0.26 -4.20 -1.98
C VAL A 26 1.19 -3.89 -2.40
N ARG A 27 1.48 -2.60 -2.50
CA ARG A 27 2.80 -2.03 -2.81
C ARG A 27 3.26 -1.18 -1.63
N LEU A 28 4.54 -0.83 -1.62
CA LEU A 28 5.12 -0.01 -0.56
C LEU A 28 4.38 1.32 -0.33
N ILE A 29 3.82 1.92 -1.38
CA ILE A 29 3.03 3.16 -1.28
C ILE A 29 1.76 2.97 -0.43
N HIS A 30 1.09 1.81 -0.54
CA HIS A 30 -0.11 1.48 0.24
C HIS A 30 0.27 1.27 1.70
N ILE A 31 1.34 0.53 1.96
CA ILE A 31 1.84 0.26 3.32
C ILE A 31 2.20 1.58 4.03
N LYS A 32 2.92 2.48 3.33
CA LYS A 32 3.27 3.81 3.86
C LYS A 32 2.02 4.61 4.20
N ALA A 33 1.06 4.71 3.26
CA ALA A 33 -0.19 5.46 3.49
C ALA A 33 -1.00 4.86 4.66
N ALA A 34 -1.25 3.55 4.64
CA ALA A 34 -2.00 2.82 5.65
C ALA A 34 -1.40 2.97 7.05
N ARG A 35 -0.07 2.82 7.19
CA ARG A 35 0.65 3.00 8.46
C ARG A 35 0.37 4.38 9.07
N HIS A 36 0.43 5.44 8.26
CA HIS A 36 0.22 6.80 8.75
C HIS A 36 -1.25 7.12 9.05
N ILE A 37 -2.19 6.52 8.32
CA ILE A 37 -3.62 6.57 8.63
C ILE A 37 -3.89 5.88 9.97
N LEU A 38 -3.44 4.64 10.16
CA LEU A 38 -3.65 3.86 11.38
C LEU A 38 -2.97 4.47 12.61
N LYS A 39 -1.79 5.10 12.44
CA LYS A 39 -1.14 5.86 13.50
C LYS A 39 -2.00 7.02 14.02
N ARG A 40 -2.84 7.61 13.15
CA ARG A 40 -3.76 8.71 13.49
C ARG A 40 -5.15 8.25 13.89
N TYR A 41 -5.41 6.94 13.92
CA TYR A 41 -6.70 6.42 14.32
C TYR A 41 -6.97 6.68 15.81
N TYR A 42 -8.16 7.22 16.09
CA TYR A 42 -8.60 7.49 17.44
C TYR A 42 -9.87 6.71 17.75
N GLN A 43 -9.72 5.69 18.59
CA GLN A 43 -10.75 4.69 18.88
C GLN A 43 -12.08 5.31 19.35
N LYS A 44 -12.04 6.40 20.13
CA LYS A 44 -13.27 7.07 20.60
C LYS A 44 -14.13 7.64 19.47
N HIS A 45 -13.54 7.94 18.32
CA HIS A 45 -14.24 8.45 17.14
C HIS A 45 -14.36 7.41 16.02
N GLY A 46 -13.71 6.24 16.17
CA GLY A 46 -13.74 5.19 15.16
C GLY A 46 -13.12 5.58 13.82
N ASN A 47 -12.32 6.66 13.77
CA ASN A 47 -11.74 7.17 12.54
C ASN A 47 -10.35 7.77 12.72
N ALA A 48 -9.66 7.95 11.60
CA ALA A 48 -8.42 8.67 11.46
C ALA A 48 -8.62 9.90 10.57
N ARG A 49 -8.03 11.04 10.96
CA ARG A 49 -8.08 12.28 10.17
C ARG A 49 -6.75 12.53 9.48
N ALA A 50 -6.76 12.53 8.15
CA ALA A 50 -5.58 12.77 7.35
C ALA A 50 -5.96 13.49 6.06
N SER A 51 -5.34 14.64 5.80
CA SER A 51 -5.39 15.28 4.47
C SER A 51 -4.37 14.62 3.55
N VAL A 52 -4.58 14.77 2.24
CA VAL A 52 -3.62 14.30 1.23
C VAL A 52 -2.25 14.97 1.44
N SER A 53 -2.21 16.29 1.65
CA SER A 53 -0.96 17.02 1.92
C SER A 53 -0.26 16.54 3.19
N PHE A 54 -1.02 16.16 4.24
CA PHE A 54 -0.42 15.56 5.43
C PHE A 54 0.24 14.22 5.11
N LEU A 55 -0.47 13.33 4.40
CA LEU A 55 0.05 12.01 4.04
C LEU A 55 1.26 12.13 3.11
N GLN A 56 1.25 13.10 2.20
CA GLN A 56 2.39 13.43 1.35
C GLN A 56 3.63 13.76 2.17
N LYS A 57 3.53 14.74 3.08
CA LYS A 57 4.62 15.14 3.99
C LYS A 57 5.07 13.99 4.88
N ALA A 58 4.13 13.17 5.36
CA ALA A 58 4.44 12.09 6.30
C ALA A 58 5.10 10.87 5.64
N THR A 59 4.77 10.60 4.37
CA THR A 59 5.25 9.41 3.64
C THR A 59 6.42 9.72 2.71
N GLY A 60 6.62 11.00 2.35
CA GLY A 60 7.57 11.44 1.32
C GLY A 60 7.13 11.10 -0.11
N LEU A 61 5.91 10.58 -0.28
CA LEU A 61 5.37 10.21 -1.60
C LEU A 61 4.85 11.44 -2.35
N THR A 62 4.62 11.30 -3.65
CA THR A 62 3.93 12.34 -4.43
C THR A 62 2.44 12.38 -4.08
N ARG A 63 1.77 13.50 -4.38
CA ARG A 63 0.32 13.66 -4.19
C ARG A 63 -0.47 12.59 -4.95
N GLY A 64 -0.10 12.31 -6.20
CA GLY A 64 -0.70 11.28 -7.04
C GLY A 64 -0.55 9.88 -6.46
N SER A 65 0.65 9.51 -5.99
CA SER A 65 0.87 8.22 -5.33
C SER A 65 0.07 8.09 -4.03
N VAL A 66 -0.08 9.16 -3.25
CA VAL A 66 -0.95 9.15 -2.06
C VAL A 66 -2.41 9.00 -2.45
N ALA A 67 -2.87 9.74 -3.46
CA ALA A 67 -4.25 9.69 -3.92
C ALA A 67 -4.62 8.28 -4.40
N SER A 68 -3.85 7.73 -5.36
CA SER A 68 -4.00 6.36 -5.85
C SER A 68 -3.92 5.35 -4.72
N ALA A 69 -2.93 5.45 -3.83
CA ALA A 69 -2.80 4.51 -2.72
C ALA A 69 -4.00 4.53 -1.78
N THR A 70 -4.54 5.70 -1.47
CA THR A 70 -5.72 5.82 -0.60
C THR A 70 -7.00 5.39 -1.30
N GLU A 71 -7.09 5.53 -2.61
CA GLU A 71 -8.22 5.06 -3.41
C GLU A 71 -8.22 3.52 -3.51
N ASP A 72 -7.07 2.92 -3.83
CA ASP A 72 -6.89 1.46 -3.89
C ASP A 72 -7.21 0.80 -2.55
N LEU A 73 -6.67 1.32 -1.45
CA LEU A 73 -6.94 0.83 -0.10
C LEU A 73 -8.43 0.92 0.30
N VAL A 74 -9.15 1.90 -0.24
CA VAL A 74 -10.60 2.04 -0.04
C VAL A 74 -11.36 1.06 -0.93
N ALA A 75 -10.95 0.93 -2.20
CA ALA A 75 -11.54 0.00 -3.16
C ALA A 75 -11.41 -1.46 -2.71
N TRP A 76 -10.30 -1.82 -2.05
CA TRP A 76 -10.09 -3.15 -1.48
C TRP A 76 -10.80 -3.39 -0.15
N GLY A 77 -11.47 -2.36 0.40
CA GLY A 77 -12.30 -2.48 1.59
C GLY A 77 -11.54 -2.44 2.91
N TYR A 78 -10.24 -2.11 2.92
CA TYR A 78 -9.46 -1.93 4.15
C TYR A 78 -9.84 -0.66 4.90
N PHE A 79 -10.27 0.38 4.17
CA PHE A 79 -10.79 1.61 4.75
C PHE A 79 -12.08 2.02 4.04
N THR A 80 -12.95 2.74 4.75
CA THR A 80 -13.91 3.63 4.10
C THR A 80 -13.44 5.07 4.27
N ARG A 81 -13.67 5.90 3.26
CA ARG A 81 -13.20 7.29 3.24
C ARG A 81 -14.37 8.24 3.10
N VAL A 82 -14.43 9.22 3.99
CA VAL A 82 -15.30 10.39 3.88
C VAL A 82 -14.44 11.59 3.49
N MET A 83 -14.71 12.15 2.31
CA MET A 83 -13.99 13.32 1.83
C MET A 83 -14.29 14.51 2.73
N GLY A 84 -13.23 15.12 3.26
CA GLY A 84 -13.33 16.39 3.96
C GLY A 84 -13.50 17.53 2.95
N SER A 85 -14.28 18.54 3.30
CA SER A 85 -14.48 19.75 2.50
C SER A 85 -13.83 20.97 3.17
N GLY A 86 -13.29 21.89 2.34
CA GLY A 86 -12.62 23.09 2.80
C GLY A 86 -11.42 22.78 3.70
N LYS A 87 -11.41 23.33 4.92
CA LYS A 87 -10.32 23.11 5.90
C LYS A 87 -10.41 21.77 6.64
N ARG A 88 -11.46 20.96 6.40
CA ARG A 88 -11.64 19.69 7.08
C ARG A 88 -10.83 18.60 6.37
N PRO A 89 -9.94 17.86 7.08
CA PRO A 89 -9.22 16.74 6.49
C PRO A 89 -10.16 15.58 6.14
N SER A 90 -9.72 14.69 5.25
CA SER A 90 -10.45 13.45 4.98
C SER A 90 -10.47 12.55 6.21
N GLU A 91 -11.58 11.84 6.40
CA GLU A 91 -11.77 10.88 7.48
C GLU A 91 -11.69 9.47 6.90
N TYR A 92 -10.85 8.64 7.51
CA TYR A 92 -10.66 7.24 7.15
C TYR A 92 -11.15 6.37 8.30
N HIS A 93 -12.03 5.42 7.99
CA HIS A 93 -12.53 4.44 8.94
C HIS A 93 -11.91 3.09 8.58
N PRO A 94 -10.98 2.56 9.39
CA PRO A 94 -10.42 1.25 9.15
C PRO A 94 -11.49 0.17 9.33
N ASN A 95 -11.53 -0.78 8.40
CA ASN A 95 -12.44 -1.90 8.46
C ASN A 95 -11.78 -3.07 9.20
N PHE A 96 -11.99 -3.17 10.52
CA PHE A 96 -11.43 -4.26 11.32
C PHE A 96 -12.14 -5.60 11.09
N SER A 97 -13.29 -5.63 10.40
CA SER A 97 -14.00 -6.88 10.11
C SER A 97 -13.23 -7.77 9.14
N VAL A 98 -12.29 -7.24 8.36
CA VAL A 98 -11.40 -8.06 7.50
C VAL A 98 -10.50 -9.00 8.30
N LEU A 99 -10.36 -8.77 9.60
CA LEU A 99 -9.60 -9.63 10.53
C LEU A 99 -10.43 -10.80 11.06
N GLN A 100 -11.75 -10.73 10.93
CA GLN A 100 -12.64 -11.81 11.33
C GLN A 100 -12.59 -12.89 10.26
N SER A 101 -11.81 -13.94 10.51
CA SER A 101 -11.86 -15.15 9.69
C SER A 101 -13.30 -15.70 9.67
N PRO A 102 -13.82 -16.18 8.53
CA PRO A 102 -15.19 -16.69 8.44
C PRO A 102 -15.46 -17.96 9.28
N ASP A 103 -14.45 -18.52 9.96
CA ASP A 103 -14.60 -19.73 10.77
C ASP A 103 -15.15 -19.51 12.20
N ALA A 104 -15.62 -18.29 12.53
CA ALA A 104 -16.10 -17.98 13.88
C ALA A 104 -17.53 -17.40 13.95
N THR A 105 -18.43 -17.64 12.99
CA THR A 105 -19.89 -17.64 13.23
C THR A 105 -20.65 -18.10 11.99
N GLY A 106 -20.82 -19.42 11.84
CA GLY A 106 -21.84 -19.97 10.95
C GLY A 106 -23.23 -19.74 11.52
N VAL A 107 -23.80 -18.53 11.36
CA VAL A 107 -25.25 -18.30 11.39
C VAL A 107 -25.57 -17.21 10.37
N LEU A 108 -26.01 -17.61 9.18
CA LEU A 108 -26.68 -16.72 8.23
C LEU A 108 -27.95 -16.14 8.87
N PRO A 109 -28.24 -14.83 8.76
CA PRO A 109 -29.61 -14.36 8.90
C PRO A 109 -30.37 -14.71 7.63
N SER A 110 -31.26 -15.69 7.74
CA SER A 110 -32.19 -16.10 6.68
C SER A 110 -33.26 -15.01 6.51
N GLN A 111 -33.40 -14.45 5.31
CA GLN A 111 -34.60 -13.72 4.91
C GLN A 111 -35.67 -14.70 4.39
N ASP A 112 -36.85 -14.55 4.98
CA ASP A 112 -38.21 -15.01 4.63
C ASP A 112 -38.50 -15.00 3.11
N GLU A 113 -39.39 -15.79 2.48
CA GLU A 113 -40.65 -16.45 2.85
C GLU A 113 -40.77 -17.72 1.97
N THR A 114 -41.44 -18.82 2.31
CA THR A 114 -42.88 -19.02 2.08
C THR A 114 -43.27 -20.49 2.40
N LYS A 115 -44.30 -20.66 3.24
CA LYS A 115 -45.14 -21.88 3.46
C LYS A 115 -44.49 -23.13 4.08
N SER A 116 -44.90 -23.47 5.31
CA SER A 116 -45.85 -24.57 5.56
C SER A 116 -46.16 -24.70 7.06
N ILE A 117 -47.45 -24.71 7.40
CA ILE A 117 -47.96 -25.24 8.68
C ILE A 117 -48.27 -26.72 8.43
N VAL A 118 -47.87 -27.61 9.36
CA VAL A 118 -48.66 -28.74 9.91
C VAL A 118 -47.73 -29.74 10.66
N LEU A 119 -47.90 -29.76 11.99
CA LEU A 119 -47.92 -30.87 12.96
C LEU A 119 -47.00 -32.12 12.83
N GLN A 120 -45.97 -32.18 13.68
CA GLN A 120 -45.73 -33.16 14.79
C GLN A 120 -45.58 -34.71 14.50
N PRO A 121 -45.10 -35.54 15.47
CA PRO A 121 -43.79 -36.22 15.45
C PRO A 121 -43.84 -37.77 15.51
N GLN A 122 -42.70 -38.46 15.37
CA GLN A 122 -42.36 -39.81 15.90
C GLN A 122 -40.94 -40.20 15.42
N ASP A 123 -39.94 -40.35 16.30
CA ASP A 123 -39.57 -41.53 17.11
C ASP A 123 -38.82 -42.66 16.36
N GLU A 124 -37.63 -42.97 16.88
CA GLU A 124 -36.92 -44.27 16.93
C GLU A 124 -36.55 -44.95 15.58
N ILE A 125 -35.30 -45.32 15.29
CA ILE A 125 -34.68 -46.57 15.76
C ILE A 125 -33.14 -46.53 15.53
N VAL A 126 -32.43 -46.61 16.66
CA VAL A 126 -31.21 -47.38 16.98
C VAL A 126 -30.59 -48.24 15.85
N LEU A 127 -29.28 -48.04 15.59
CA LEU A 127 -28.35 -49.17 15.49
C LEU A 127 -26.93 -48.81 15.95
N ARG A 128 -26.39 -49.78 16.69
CA ARG A 128 -25.31 -49.75 17.68
C ARG A 128 -24.13 -50.55 17.14
N SER A 129 -22.89 -50.10 17.40
CA SER A 129 -21.68 -50.92 17.72
C SER A 129 -20.51 -49.95 17.97
N GLN A 130 -20.15 -49.64 19.23
CA GLN A 130 -19.21 -50.34 20.14
C GLN A 130 -17.72 -50.25 19.76
N ASP A 131 -17.07 -49.27 20.39
CA ASP A 131 -15.82 -49.27 21.20
C ASP A 131 -14.57 -50.09 20.82
N ALA A 132 -13.41 -49.41 20.89
CA ALA A 132 -12.22 -49.89 21.60
C ALA A 132 -11.20 -48.78 21.97
N LYS A 133 -11.11 -48.48 23.27
CA LYS A 133 -9.91 -48.27 24.14
C LYS A 133 -8.76 -47.30 23.75
N SER A 134 -8.68 -46.21 24.55
CA SER A 134 -7.60 -45.83 25.51
C SER A 134 -6.11 -45.76 25.11
N ALA A 135 -5.53 -44.54 25.22
CA ALA A 135 -4.28 -44.16 25.95
C ALA A 135 -3.91 -42.70 25.57
N SER A 136 -4.04 -41.68 26.44
CA SER A 136 -3.17 -41.26 27.55
C SER A 136 -1.82 -40.61 27.18
N VAL A 137 -1.78 -39.27 27.31
CA VAL A 137 -0.75 -38.44 27.99
C VAL A 137 0.60 -38.19 27.29
N LEU A 138 0.86 -36.95 26.83
CA LEU A 138 1.84 -35.98 27.39
C LEU A 138 2.08 -34.76 26.46
N GLN A 139 2.10 -33.57 27.05
CA GLN A 139 2.71 -32.34 26.49
C GLN A 139 4.24 -32.48 26.42
N PRO A 140 4.90 -31.63 25.61
CA PRO A 140 6.09 -30.95 26.14
C PRO A 140 6.08 -29.42 25.93
N GLN A 141 6.52 -28.72 26.97
CA GLN A 141 6.90 -27.31 27.02
C GLN A 141 8.30 -27.07 26.42
N GLU A 142 8.45 -25.86 25.83
CA GLU A 142 9.58 -24.91 25.90
C GLU A 142 11.03 -25.35 25.58
N GLN A 143 11.71 -24.70 24.63
CA GLN A 143 12.54 -23.47 24.82
C GLN A 143 13.46 -23.17 23.60
N THR A 144 13.75 -21.88 23.44
CA THR A 144 14.65 -21.09 22.55
C THR A 144 15.96 -21.71 22.04
N HIS A 145 16.48 -21.26 20.88
CA HIS A 145 17.85 -20.71 20.64
C HIS A 145 18.01 -20.22 19.17
N LEU A 146 18.25 -18.92 18.94
CA LEU A 146 18.76 -18.39 17.66
C LEU A 146 20.28 -18.61 17.58
N LEU A 147 20.81 -19.00 16.41
CA LEU A 147 21.75 -18.26 15.53
C LEU A 147 22.54 -19.21 14.60
N VAL A 148 22.84 -18.70 13.40
CA VAL A 148 23.87 -19.10 12.40
C VAL A 148 23.36 -19.75 11.09
N SER A 149 23.79 -19.07 10.02
CA SER A 149 23.58 -19.26 8.59
C SER A 149 24.07 -20.61 8.04
N ALA A 150 23.40 -21.11 6.99
CA ALA A 150 23.98 -22.06 6.05
C ALA A 150 23.48 -21.79 4.63
N THR A 151 24.37 -21.24 3.82
CA THR A 151 24.44 -21.41 2.37
C THR A 151 24.20 -22.86 1.96
N ALA A 152 23.26 -23.14 1.06
CA ALA A 152 23.40 -24.15 0.02
C ALA A 152 22.23 -24.06 -0.96
N ARG A 153 22.62 -23.92 -2.23
CA ARG A 153 21.81 -24.15 -3.43
C ARG A 153 21.00 -25.44 -3.30
N ASP A 154 19.72 -25.41 -3.64
CA ASP A 154 19.18 -26.45 -4.52
C ASP A 154 17.96 -26.02 -5.34
N LYS A 155 18.02 -26.49 -6.57
CA LYS A 155 17.06 -26.61 -7.68
C LYS A 155 15.78 -25.77 -7.73
N VAL A 156 15.84 -24.87 -8.71
CA VAL A 156 14.74 -24.36 -9.53
C VAL A 156 13.90 -25.54 -10.08
N ASN A 157 12.60 -25.55 -9.77
CA ASN A 157 11.62 -26.29 -10.56
C ASN A 157 10.95 -25.32 -11.52
N SER A 158 11.40 -25.38 -12.77
CA SER A 158 10.86 -24.69 -13.94
C SER A 158 9.46 -25.24 -14.24
N THR A 159 8.43 -24.53 -13.80
CA THR A 159 7.07 -24.74 -14.32
C THR A 159 6.56 -23.40 -14.81
N SER A 160 7.00 -23.04 -16.02
CA SER A 160 6.52 -21.87 -16.74
C SER A 160 5.08 -22.10 -17.18
N ALA A 161 4.16 -21.23 -16.78
CA ALA A 161 2.87 -21.13 -17.44
C ALA A 161 3.04 -20.33 -18.75
N THR A 162 2.84 -21.00 -19.88
CA THR A 162 2.67 -20.36 -21.19
C THR A 162 1.37 -19.57 -21.19
N GLY A 163 1.49 -18.25 -21.03
CA GLY A 163 0.40 -17.31 -21.21
C GLY A 163 0.93 -16.08 -21.94
N THR A 164 0.77 -16.06 -23.26
CA THR A 164 0.88 -14.86 -24.09
C THR A 164 -0.24 -13.89 -23.70
N GLY A 165 0.04 -13.03 -22.73
CA GLY A 165 -0.73 -11.83 -22.43
C GLY A 165 0.09 -10.62 -22.84
N SER A 166 -0.27 -9.98 -23.95
CA SER A 166 0.27 -8.67 -24.32
C SER A 166 -0.10 -7.63 -23.26
N GLY A 167 0.91 -6.95 -22.72
CA GLY A 167 0.78 -5.55 -22.28
C GLY A 167 0.39 -5.28 -20.82
N LEU A 168 1.21 -5.72 -19.86
CA LEU A 168 1.33 -5.05 -18.56
C LEU A 168 2.81 -5.04 -18.18
N SER A 169 3.47 -3.91 -18.40
CA SER A 169 4.87 -3.72 -17.97
C SER A 169 4.90 -3.79 -16.45
N ALA A 170 5.66 -4.73 -15.90
CA ALA A 170 5.91 -4.82 -14.47
C ALA A 170 6.43 -3.47 -13.97
N ALA A 171 5.86 -2.96 -12.88
CA ALA A 171 6.43 -1.81 -12.20
C ALA A 171 7.79 -2.24 -11.62
N PRO A 172 8.85 -1.47 -11.84
CA PRO A 172 10.18 -1.88 -11.46
C PRO A 172 10.35 -1.95 -9.94
N ALA A 173 11.03 -3.01 -9.47
CA ALA A 173 11.41 -3.13 -8.07
C ALA A 173 12.46 -2.06 -7.74
N ARG A 174 12.12 -1.08 -6.89
CA ARG A 174 13.08 -0.05 -6.45
C ARG A 174 14.28 -0.71 -5.76
N ALA A 175 15.46 -0.57 -6.34
CA ALA A 175 16.72 -0.93 -5.70
C ALA A 175 16.95 -0.06 -4.45
N SER A 176 17.57 -0.63 -3.42
CA SER A 176 17.89 0.05 -2.15
C SER A 176 19.11 0.97 -2.24
N GLU A 177 19.46 1.40 -3.45
CA GLU A 177 20.72 2.06 -3.81
C GLU A 177 20.46 3.23 -4.78
N ASP A 178 21.44 4.13 -4.89
CA ASP A 178 21.38 5.22 -5.87
C ASP A 178 21.47 4.64 -7.30
N ARG A 179 20.60 5.09 -8.20
CA ARG A 179 20.47 4.50 -9.54
C ARG A 179 20.76 5.53 -10.61
N VAL A 180 21.48 5.11 -11.65
CA VAL A 180 21.69 5.92 -12.85
C VAL A 180 20.44 5.85 -13.72
N ALA A 181 19.96 7.02 -14.13
CA ALA A 181 18.77 7.16 -14.95
C ALA A 181 18.97 8.23 -16.02
N ARG A 182 18.11 8.19 -17.04
CA ARG A 182 17.94 9.26 -18.03
C ARG A 182 16.46 9.52 -18.23
N PHE A 183 16.05 10.77 -18.36
CA PHE A 183 14.66 11.06 -18.72
C PHE A 183 14.42 10.73 -20.19
N ILE A 184 13.36 9.99 -20.47
CA ILE A 184 12.95 9.59 -21.83
C ILE A 184 11.69 10.31 -22.30
N ASP A 185 10.92 10.86 -21.36
CA ASP A 185 9.74 11.65 -21.64
C ASP A 185 9.60 12.76 -20.60
N SER A 186 8.97 13.86 -21.01
CA SER A 186 8.77 15.05 -20.19
C SER A 186 7.52 15.80 -20.65
N GLY A 187 6.71 16.29 -19.71
CA GLY A 187 5.51 17.07 -20.01
C GLY A 187 5.17 18.05 -18.90
N ILE A 188 4.29 19.00 -19.21
CA ILE A 188 3.68 19.87 -18.21
C ILE A 188 2.25 19.39 -17.97
N GLU A 189 1.95 19.08 -16.73
CA GLU A 189 0.60 18.76 -16.27
C GLU A 189 0.06 19.93 -15.45
N VAL A 190 -1.20 20.29 -15.67
CA VAL A 190 -1.87 21.38 -14.96
C VAL A 190 -3.00 20.77 -14.12
N ASP A 191 -2.90 20.89 -12.79
CA ASP A 191 -3.95 20.50 -11.84
C ASP A 191 -4.50 21.75 -11.17
N GLY A 192 -5.58 22.30 -11.74
CA GLY A 192 -6.20 23.54 -11.27
C GLY A 192 -5.29 24.76 -11.50
N GLU A 193 -4.76 25.32 -10.42
CA GLU A 193 -3.85 26.48 -10.44
C GLU A 193 -2.37 26.07 -10.32
N ASP A 194 -2.11 24.77 -10.10
CA ASP A 194 -0.78 24.22 -9.94
C ASP A 194 -0.26 23.65 -11.27
N GLN A 195 1.03 23.84 -11.55
CA GLN A 195 1.71 23.27 -12.72
C GLN A 195 2.86 22.37 -12.29
N PHE A 196 2.94 21.20 -12.93
CA PHE A 196 3.88 20.14 -12.65
C PHE A 196 4.68 19.79 -13.91
N LEU A 197 5.99 19.68 -13.75
CA LEU A 197 6.87 19.04 -14.71
C LEU A 197 6.86 17.53 -14.42
N THR A 198 6.21 16.76 -15.29
CA THR A 198 6.16 15.31 -15.23
C THR A 198 7.28 14.74 -16.10
N LEU A 199 8.03 13.78 -15.56
CA LEU A 199 9.24 13.23 -16.15
C LEU A 199 9.19 11.71 -16.05
N VAL A 200 9.49 11.01 -17.14
CA VAL A 200 9.62 9.54 -17.13
C VAL A 200 11.11 9.21 -17.22
N ALA A 201 11.66 8.63 -16.16
CA ALA A 201 13.04 8.18 -16.11
C ALA A 201 13.14 6.72 -16.56
N LEU A 202 14.11 6.43 -17.41
CA LEU A 202 14.55 5.09 -17.75
C LEU A 202 15.86 4.80 -17.00
N PHE A 203 15.85 3.76 -16.18
CA PHE A 203 17.03 3.27 -15.47
C PHE A 203 17.81 2.27 -16.32
N ASN A 204 19.08 2.06 -15.98
CA ASN A 204 19.95 1.09 -16.67
C ASN A 204 19.42 -0.36 -16.62
N GLU A 205 18.60 -0.68 -15.62
CA GLU A 205 17.98 -2.00 -15.45
C GLU A 205 16.82 -2.25 -16.44
N GLY A 206 16.49 -1.26 -17.29
CA GLY A 206 15.38 -1.31 -18.25
C GLY A 206 14.04 -0.83 -17.69
N ASP A 207 14.04 -0.54 -16.40
CA ASP A 207 12.93 -0.07 -15.60
C ASP A 207 12.57 1.39 -15.88
N THR A 208 11.27 1.71 -15.89
CA THR A 208 10.78 3.09 -16.03
C THR A 208 10.02 3.56 -14.80
N GLU A 209 10.27 4.80 -14.36
CA GLU A 209 9.57 5.43 -13.24
C GLU A 209 9.21 6.87 -13.55
N GLU A 210 8.07 7.32 -13.04
CA GLU A 210 7.55 8.66 -13.26
C GLU A 210 7.83 9.58 -12.06
N PHE A 211 8.25 10.81 -12.34
CA PHE A 211 8.56 11.85 -11.38
C PHE A 211 7.75 13.11 -11.71
N SER A 212 7.15 13.74 -10.72
CA SER A 212 6.44 15.01 -10.91
C SER A 212 7.03 16.08 -10.01
N ILE A 213 7.41 17.22 -10.58
CA ILE A 213 7.98 18.37 -9.88
C ILE A 213 7.03 19.55 -10.04
N CYS A 214 6.42 20.01 -8.96
CA CYS A 214 5.65 21.24 -8.99
C CYS A 214 6.59 22.43 -9.22
N PHE A 215 6.29 23.31 -10.16
CA PHE A 215 7.06 24.55 -10.38
C PHE A 215 6.21 25.82 -10.30
N GLN A 216 4.89 25.66 -10.31
CA GLN A 216 3.93 26.73 -10.04
C GLN A 216 2.83 26.19 -9.11
N SER A 217 2.57 26.88 -8.00
CA SER A 217 1.48 26.60 -7.08
C SER A 217 1.12 27.85 -6.27
N ASN A 218 -0.15 27.94 -5.88
CA ASN A 218 -0.62 28.99 -4.96
C ASN A 218 -0.32 28.68 -3.49
N GLU A 219 0.14 27.47 -3.16
CA GLU A 219 0.61 27.11 -1.82
C GLU A 219 2.13 27.38 -1.72
N GLN A 220 2.51 28.41 -0.96
CA GLN A 220 3.91 28.85 -0.86
C GLN A 220 4.89 27.73 -0.46
N GLU A 221 4.53 26.89 0.50
CA GLU A 221 5.39 25.77 0.91
C GLU A 221 5.61 24.76 -0.21
N PHE A 222 4.59 24.54 -1.04
CA PHE A 222 4.63 23.61 -2.16
C PHE A 222 5.42 24.20 -3.32
N GLN A 223 5.24 25.49 -3.59
CA GLN A 223 6.04 26.28 -4.52
C GLN A 223 7.52 26.25 -4.16
N ASP A 224 7.87 26.55 -2.90
CA ASP A 224 9.26 26.59 -2.43
C ASP A 224 9.94 25.21 -2.52
N SER A 225 9.22 24.15 -2.12
CA SER A 225 9.72 22.77 -2.21
C SER A 225 9.92 22.33 -3.66
N GLY A 226 8.96 22.70 -4.52
CA GLY A 226 8.99 22.44 -5.95
C GLY A 226 10.16 23.11 -6.65
N GLN A 227 10.34 24.42 -6.40
CA GLN A 227 11.48 25.19 -6.91
C GLN A 227 12.82 24.63 -6.44
N ARG A 228 12.96 24.27 -5.15
CA ARG A 228 14.20 23.63 -4.66
C ARG A 228 14.51 22.32 -5.39
N ARG A 229 13.48 21.52 -5.67
CA ARG A 229 13.65 20.25 -6.38
C ARG A 229 13.99 20.46 -7.86
N LEU A 230 13.39 21.47 -8.49
CA LEU A 230 13.72 21.88 -9.85
C LEU A 230 15.15 22.40 -9.96
N GLU A 231 15.62 23.20 -9.00
CA GLU A 231 17.00 23.68 -8.96
C GLU A 231 18.01 22.54 -8.79
N LYS A 232 17.71 21.55 -7.95
CA LYS A 232 18.54 20.34 -7.86
C LYS A 232 18.57 19.55 -9.17
N LEU A 233 17.44 19.47 -9.87
CA LEU A 233 17.38 18.84 -11.19
C LEU A 233 18.26 19.60 -12.19
N LYS A 234 18.15 20.94 -12.25
CA LYS A 234 19.00 21.78 -13.10
C LYS A 234 20.48 21.56 -12.82
N MET A 235 20.87 21.57 -11.54
CA MET A 235 22.24 21.31 -11.12
C MET A 235 22.71 19.89 -11.49
N ALA A 236 21.85 18.88 -11.35
CA ALA A 236 22.18 17.50 -11.70
C ALA A 236 22.36 17.29 -13.21
N LEU A 237 21.65 18.09 -14.02
CA LEU A 237 21.70 18.03 -15.48
C LEU A 237 22.73 18.99 -16.09
N ASP A 238 23.42 19.78 -15.28
CA ASP A 238 24.30 20.88 -15.70
C ASP A 238 23.59 21.89 -16.64
N LEU A 239 22.31 22.17 -16.34
CA LEU A 239 21.49 23.11 -17.10
C LEU A 239 21.38 24.44 -16.36
N SER A 240 21.72 25.54 -17.05
CA SER A 240 21.54 26.89 -16.53
C SER A 240 20.07 27.26 -16.35
N ASP A 241 19.21 26.76 -17.25
CA ASP A 241 17.77 26.94 -17.18
C ASP A 241 17.03 25.86 -17.98
N ILE A 242 15.76 25.63 -17.64
CA ILE A 242 14.87 24.70 -18.36
C ILE A 242 13.79 25.55 -19.03
N GLN A 243 13.93 25.76 -20.33
CA GLN A 243 13.00 26.60 -21.12
C GLN A 243 11.84 25.76 -21.66
N GLN A 244 12.11 24.49 -21.97
CA GLN A 244 11.12 23.52 -22.41
C GLN A 244 11.29 22.20 -21.65
N PRO A 245 10.20 21.44 -21.44
CA PRO A 245 10.29 20.13 -20.77
C PRO A 245 11.30 19.20 -21.45
N SER A 246 11.40 19.26 -22.78
CA SER A 246 12.32 18.43 -23.56
C SER A 246 13.80 18.66 -23.26
N ASP A 247 14.17 19.77 -22.63
CA ASP A 247 15.57 20.12 -22.33
C ASP A 247 16.23 19.12 -21.36
N VAL A 248 15.42 18.38 -20.59
CA VAL A 248 15.91 17.40 -19.61
C VAL A 248 16.05 15.97 -20.17
N ILE A 249 15.60 15.74 -21.41
CA ILE A 249 15.56 14.40 -22.00
C ILE A 249 16.96 13.95 -22.42
N GLY A 250 17.29 12.69 -22.12
CA GLY A 250 18.48 12.00 -22.60
C GLY A 250 19.77 12.27 -21.82
N ILE A 251 19.77 13.23 -20.89
CA ILE A 251 20.92 13.53 -20.04
C ILE A 251 20.96 12.52 -18.88
N PRO A 252 22.10 11.83 -18.67
CA PRO A 252 22.24 10.89 -17.58
C PRO A 252 22.44 11.60 -16.24
N LEU A 253 21.79 11.11 -15.20
CA LEU A 253 21.94 11.60 -13.82
C LEU A 253 21.84 10.45 -12.82
N LEU A 254 22.14 10.76 -11.56
CA LEU A 254 21.94 9.84 -10.45
C LEU A 254 20.66 10.22 -9.69
N ILE A 255 19.73 9.28 -9.61
CA ILE A 255 18.53 9.39 -8.75
C ILE A 255 18.83 8.65 -7.45
N THR A 256 18.83 9.40 -6.35
CA THR A 256 19.13 8.86 -5.02
C THR A 256 17.97 8.06 -4.45
N ILE A 257 18.24 7.25 -3.42
CA ILE A 257 17.21 6.53 -2.67
C ILE A 257 16.09 7.43 -2.08
N THR A 258 16.36 8.73 -1.93
CA THR A 258 15.43 9.75 -1.44
C THR A 258 14.68 10.47 -2.57
N ASP A 259 14.79 9.99 -3.81
CA ASP A 259 14.25 10.61 -5.03
C ASP A 259 14.82 12.03 -5.30
N ASP A 260 16.01 12.29 -4.79
CA ASP A 260 16.77 13.51 -5.06
C ASP A 260 17.67 13.30 -6.29
N PHE A 261 17.92 14.38 -7.03
CA PHE A 261 18.73 14.36 -8.25
C PHE A 261 20.17 14.78 -7.94
N LYS A 262 21.13 14.03 -8.45
CA LYS A 262 22.56 14.35 -8.38
C LYS A 262 23.21 14.23 -9.76
N PRO A 263 24.24 15.04 -10.04
CA PRO A 263 25.02 14.88 -11.25
C PRO A 263 25.67 13.50 -11.26
N LEU A 264 25.70 12.87 -12.43
CA LEU A 264 26.54 11.70 -12.64
C LEU A 264 27.97 12.24 -12.74
N GLU A 265 28.82 12.02 -11.72
CA GLU A 265 30.21 12.47 -11.76
C GLU A 265 30.88 11.91 -13.03
N THR A 266 31.09 12.81 -13.99
CA THR A 266 31.90 12.56 -15.18
C THR A 266 33.36 12.60 -14.72
N ALA A 267 33.99 11.42 -14.69
CA ALA A 267 35.44 11.30 -14.65
C ALA A 267 36.09 11.94 -15.89
#